data_AF-A0A3E1EBI9-F1
#
_entry.id   AF-A0A3E1EBI9-F1
#
_cell.length_a   1.000
_cell.length_b   1.000
_cell.length_c   1.000
_cell.angle_alpha   90.00
_cell.angle_beta   90.00
_cell.angle_gamma   90.00
#
_symmetry.space_group_name_H-M   'P 1'
#
loop_
_entity.id
_entity.type
_entity.pdbx_description
1 polymer ?
#
loop_
_entity_poly.entity_id
_entity_poly.type
_entity_poly.pdbx_seq_one_letter_code
_entity_poly.pdbx_strand_id
1 'polypeptide(L)'
;MSKIDPLRGEYREFISASPTVDFDTNHVPEDLRALIPYASFWGLSDDLERERLVDCAPDHLKESLQLLIAENDDALDEWLAGPQATNPNPSAAYIAFSAMRMAADYM
;
A
#
# COMPACT_ATOMS: atom_id res chain seq x y z
N MET A 1 -7.49 -11.21 21.33
CA MET A 1 -7.47 -10.09 20.36
C MET A 1 -7.56 -10.67 18.96
N SER A 2 -8.55 -10.24 18.19
CA SER A 2 -8.79 -10.75 16.84
C SER A 2 -7.68 -10.27 15.91
N LYS A 3 -7.01 -11.19 15.24
CA LYS A 3 -6.16 -10.91 14.09
C LYS A 3 -7.04 -10.19 13.06
N ILE A 4 -6.60 -9.04 12.59
CA ILE A 4 -7.28 -8.27 11.55
C ILE A 4 -7.39 -9.20 10.34
N ASP A 5 -8.63 -9.58 10.01
CA ASP A 5 -8.94 -10.38 8.83
C ASP A 5 -8.72 -9.46 7.62
N PRO A 6 -7.78 -9.76 6.71
CA PRO A 6 -7.39 -8.82 5.65
C PRO A 6 -8.54 -8.44 4.71
N LEU A 7 -9.69 -9.14 4.75
CA LEU A 7 -10.77 -8.98 3.79
C LEU A 7 -12.15 -9.28 4.42
N ARG A 8 -12.63 -8.39 5.30
CA ARG A 8 -14.07 -8.33 5.62
C ARG A 8 -14.89 -8.22 4.33
N GLY A 9 -16.15 -8.69 4.31
CA GLY A 9 -16.96 -8.76 3.09
C GLY A 9 -17.01 -7.46 2.26
N GLU A 10 -17.05 -6.32 2.95
CA GLU A 10 -17.03 -4.97 2.34
C GLU A 10 -15.70 -4.64 1.65
N TYR A 11 -14.56 -5.10 2.20
CA TYR A 11 -13.24 -5.02 1.57
C TYR A 11 -13.24 -5.77 0.23
N ARG A 12 -13.87 -6.96 0.15
CA ARG A 12 -13.84 -7.78 -1.09
C ARG A 12 -14.60 -7.15 -2.25
N GLU A 13 -15.76 -6.56 -1.98
CA GLU A 13 -16.57 -5.92 -3.02
C GLU A 13 -15.88 -4.66 -3.57
N PHE A 14 -15.34 -3.83 -2.66
CA PHE A 14 -14.62 -2.62 -3.05
C PHE A 14 -13.31 -2.93 -3.78
N ILE A 15 -12.53 -3.92 -3.31
CA ILE A 15 -11.30 -4.39 -3.97
C ILE A 15 -11.62 -4.95 -5.37
N SER A 16 -12.66 -5.78 -5.50
CA SER A 16 -12.99 -6.41 -6.78
C SER A 16 -13.41 -5.42 -7.87
N ALA A 17 -13.85 -4.21 -7.49
CA ALA A 17 -14.27 -3.16 -8.41
C ALA A 17 -13.14 -2.16 -8.74
N SER A 18 -12.00 -2.25 -8.04
CA SER A 18 -10.92 -1.27 -8.11
C SER A 18 -9.73 -1.81 -8.91
N PRO A 19 -8.95 -0.93 -9.57
CA PRO A 19 -7.68 -1.34 -10.15
C PRO A 19 -6.71 -1.82 -9.06
N THR A 20 -5.85 -2.76 -9.43
CA THR A 20 -4.75 -3.25 -8.58
C THR A 20 -3.46 -3.23 -9.39
N VAL A 21 -2.33 -3.19 -8.68
CA VAL A 21 -0.99 -3.19 -9.25
C VAL A 21 -0.35 -4.55 -9.03
N ASP A 22 0.16 -5.13 -10.11
CA ASP A 22 1.00 -6.32 -10.07
C ASP A 22 2.48 -5.91 -10.09
N PHE A 23 3.29 -6.54 -9.23
CA PHE A 23 4.74 -6.34 -9.20
C PHE A 23 5.47 -7.60 -8.71
N ASP A 24 6.76 -7.71 -9.04
CA ASP A 24 7.60 -8.81 -8.58
C ASP A 24 7.89 -8.68 -7.08
N THR A 25 7.36 -9.62 -6.31
CA THR A 25 7.45 -9.66 -4.84
C THR A 25 8.85 -9.97 -4.34
N ASN A 26 9.75 -10.48 -5.19
CA ASN A 26 11.15 -10.70 -4.82
C ASN A 26 11.91 -9.38 -4.60
N HIS A 27 11.39 -8.27 -5.11
CA HIS A 27 11.94 -6.94 -4.85
C HIS A 27 11.47 -6.33 -3.52
N VAL A 28 10.60 -7.01 -2.76
CA VAL A 28 10.12 -6.57 -1.46
C VAL A 28 10.96 -7.22 -0.34
N PRO A 29 11.50 -6.43 0.61
CA PRO A 29 12.18 -6.96 1.80
C PRO A 29 11.29 -7.94 2.56
N GLU A 30 11.89 -8.99 3.15
CA GLU A 30 11.15 -10.10 3.76
C GLU A 30 10.14 -9.62 4.82
N ASP A 31 10.57 -8.68 5.68
CA ASP A 31 9.75 -8.15 6.78
C ASP A 31 8.56 -7.30 6.29
N LEU A 32 8.60 -6.79 5.06
CA LEU A 32 7.54 -5.98 4.45
C LEU A 32 6.62 -6.80 3.53
N ARG A 33 6.90 -8.09 3.29
CA ARG A 33 6.09 -8.91 2.38
C ARG A 33 4.65 -9.08 2.83
N ALA A 34 4.39 -8.99 4.14
CA ALA A 34 3.03 -9.02 4.67
C ALA A 34 2.15 -7.85 4.15
N LEU A 35 2.78 -6.75 3.72
CA LEU A 35 2.12 -5.56 3.20
C LEU A 35 1.82 -5.65 1.69
N ILE A 36 2.30 -6.69 0.98
CA ILE A 36 2.12 -6.85 -0.47
C ILE A 36 0.64 -6.70 -0.91
N PRO A 37 -0.35 -7.33 -0.26
CA PRO A 37 -1.75 -7.16 -0.66
C PRO A 37 -2.23 -5.70 -0.57
N TYR A 38 -1.73 -4.97 0.43
CA TYR A 38 -2.06 -3.55 0.61
C TYR A 38 -1.36 -2.67 -0.41
N ALA A 39 -0.09 -2.95 -0.72
CA ALA A 39 0.64 -2.22 -1.75
C ALA A 39 0.09 -2.52 -3.15
N SER A 40 -0.40 -3.73 -3.41
CA SER A 40 -1.08 -4.06 -4.68
C SER A 40 -2.38 -3.28 -4.83
N PHE A 41 -3.12 -3.06 -3.74
CA PHE A 41 -4.41 -2.36 -3.78
C PHE A 41 -4.28 -0.83 -3.72
N TRP A 42 -3.54 -0.31 -2.75
CA TRP A 42 -3.38 1.13 -2.49
C TRP A 42 -2.22 1.76 -3.26
N GLY A 43 -1.32 0.96 -3.83
CA GLY A 43 -0.08 1.42 -4.47
C GLY A 43 -0.22 1.93 -5.89
N LEU A 44 -1.33 2.61 -6.21
CA LEU A 44 -1.55 3.22 -7.52
C LEU A 44 -0.61 4.41 -7.74
N SER A 45 0.27 4.30 -8.74
CA SER A 45 1.27 5.34 -9.03
C SER A 45 0.68 6.56 -9.74
N ASP A 46 -0.47 6.41 -10.41
CA ASP A 46 -1.20 7.54 -10.98
C ASP A 46 -1.93 8.29 -9.87
N ASP A 47 -1.68 9.60 -9.77
CA ASP A 47 -2.20 10.43 -8.69
C ASP A 47 -3.73 10.55 -8.73
N LEU A 48 -4.33 10.64 -9.92
CA LEU A 48 -5.78 10.78 -10.07
C LEU A 48 -6.51 9.48 -9.74
N GLU A 49 -5.95 8.32 -10.11
CA GLU A 49 -6.52 7.02 -9.74
C GLU A 49 -6.39 6.77 -8.23
N ARG A 50 -5.24 7.11 -7.63
CA ARG A 50 -5.01 6.98 -6.20
C ARG A 50 -5.95 7.86 -5.39
N GLU A 51 -6.07 9.15 -5.74
CA GLU A 51 -7.00 10.08 -5.06
C GLU A 51 -8.45 9.58 -5.14
N ARG A 52 -8.90 9.13 -6.31
CA ARG A 52 -10.25 8.56 -6.46
C ARG A 52 -10.46 7.32 -5.61
N LEU A 53 -9.46 6.43 -5.53
CA LEU A 53 -9.54 5.23 -4.70
C LEU A 53 -9.70 5.63 -3.22
N VAL A 54 -8.88 6.58 -2.75
CA VAL A 54 -8.95 7.09 -1.38
C VAL A 54 -10.29 7.76 -1.12
N ASP A 55 -10.75 8.67 -1.98
CA ASP A 55 -12.02 9.39 -1.81
C ASP A 55 -13.22 8.44 -1.74
N CYS A 56 -13.22 7.36 -2.53
CA CYS A 56 -14.30 6.38 -2.56
C CYS A 56 -14.22 5.32 -1.46
N ALA A 57 -13.06 5.15 -0.81
CA ALA A 57 -12.88 4.11 0.17
C ALA A 57 -13.67 4.39 1.46
N PRO A 58 -14.35 3.39 2.04
CA PRO A 58 -14.93 3.48 3.37
C PRO A 58 -13.89 3.87 4.44
N ASP A 59 -14.29 4.68 5.41
CA ASP A 59 -13.38 5.21 6.45
C ASP A 59 -12.64 4.13 7.22
N HIS A 60 -13.28 3.00 7.51
CA HIS A 60 -12.63 1.89 8.20
C HIS A 60 -11.50 1.24 7.38
N LEU A 61 -11.53 1.31 6.04
CA LEU A 61 -10.41 0.84 5.21
C LEU A 61 -9.22 1.81 5.28
N LYS A 62 -9.52 3.12 5.32
CA LYS A 62 -8.54 4.20 5.46
C LYS A 62 -7.82 4.10 6.80
N GLU A 63 -8.59 3.99 7.89
CA GLU A 63 -8.08 3.79 9.25
C GLU A 63 -7.21 2.51 9.33
N SER A 64 -7.65 1.43 8.69
CA SER A 64 -6.87 0.18 8.64
C SER A 64 -5.54 0.37 7.93
N LEU A 65 -5.50 1.11 6.81
CA LEU A 65 -4.26 1.44 6.11
C LEU A 65 -3.35 2.33 6.99
N GLN A 66 -3.88 3.40 7.59
CA GLN A 66 -3.10 4.30 8.45
C GLN A 66 -2.48 3.56 9.65
N LEU A 67 -3.23 2.68 10.31
CA LEU A 67 -2.71 1.83 11.38
C LEU A 67 -1.61 0.90 10.89
N LEU A 68 -1.81 0.27 9.74
CA LEU A 68 -0.82 -0.63 9.14
C LEU A 68 0.49 0.09 8.80
N ILE A 69 0.41 1.31 8.24
CA ILE A 69 1.59 2.14 7.98
C ILE A 69 2.29 2.50 9.29
N ALA A 70 1.55 2.98 10.30
CA ALA A 70 2.11 3.34 11.60
C ALA A 70 2.79 2.15 12.32
N GLU A 71 2.25 0.94 12.19
CA GLU A 71 2.84 -0.28 12.76
C GLU A 71 4.15 -0.70 12.06
N ASN A 72 4.39 -0.24 10.83
CA ASN A 72 5.54 -0.61 10.01
C ASN A 72 6.41 0.59 9.62
N ASP A 73 6.22 1.75 10.27
CA ASP A 73 6.77 3.04 9.87
C ASP A 73 8.30 2.99 9.75
N ASP A 74 8.98 2.51 10.80
CA ASP A 74 10.44 2.37 10.81
C ASP A 74 10.97 1.50 9.67
N ALA A 75 10.32 0.35 9.41
CA ALA A 75 10.75 -0.59 8.37
C ALA A 75 10.47 -0.05 6.96
N LEU A 76 9.36 0.66 6.78
CA LEU A 76 9.02 1.35 5.55
C LEU A 76 9.99 2.51 5.30
N ASP A 77 10.31 3.32 6.31
CA ASP A 77 11.27 4.42 6.22
C ASP A 77 12.67 3.91 5.87
N GLU A 78 13.16 2.88 6.56
CA GLU A 78 14.48 2.30 6.28
C GLU A 78 14.61 1.84 4.83
N TRP A 79 13.57 1.18 4.29
CA TRP A 79 13.60 0.69 2.92
C TRP A 79 13.35 1.79 1.88
N LEU A 80 12.33 2.62 2.09
CA LEU A 80 11.90 3.64 1.13
C LEU A 80 12.86 4.84 1.08
N ALA A 81 13.56 5.16 2.17
CA ALA A 81 14.66 6.12 2.16
C ALA A 81 16.01 5.49 1.75
N GLY A 82 16.03 4.19 1.45
CA GLY A 82 17.22 3.43 1.10
C GLY A 82 17.73 3.66 -0.33
N PRO A 83 18.58 2.78 -0.86
CA PRO A 83 19.24 2.95 -2.16
C PRO A 83 18.30 3.17 -3.34
N GLN A 84 17.08 2.62 -3.28
CA GLN A 84 16.06 2.78 -4.33
C GLN A 84 15.58 4.23 -4.46
N ALA A 85 15.67 5.05 -3.40
CA ALA A 85 15.26 6.47 -3.43
C ALA A 85 16.06 7.32 -4.43
N THR A 86 17.26 6.88 -4.78
CA THR A 86 18.14 7.56 -5.75
C THR A 86 18.30 6.77 -7.05
N ASN A 87 17.61 5.63 -7.18
CA ASN A 87 17.68 4.80 -8.37
C ASN A 87 16.86 5.46 -9.50
N PRO A 88 17.46 5.74 -10.68
CA PRO A 88 16.72 6.32 -11.80
C PRO A 88 15.65 5.37 -12.38
N ASN A 89 15.76 4.07 -12.10
CA ASN A 89 14.80 3.04 -12.52
C ASN A 89 14.38 2.20 -11.29
N PRO A 90 13.53 2.75 -10.39
CA PRO A 90 13.07 2.01 -9.23
C PRO A 90 12.23 0.80 -9.64
N SER A 91 12.19 -0.22 -8.80
CA SER A 91 11.34 -1.40 -9.06
C SER A 91 9.85 -1.04 -8.95
N ALA A 92 8.99 -1.78 -9.67
CA ALA A 92 7.54 -1.61 -9.56
C ALA A 92 7.04 -1.82 -8.11
N ALA A 93 7.67 -2.72 -7.36
CA ALA A 93 7.37 -2.93 -5.95
C ALA A 93 7.69 -1.69 -5.10
N TYR A 94 8.86 -1.06 -5.32
CA TYR A 94 9.22 0.17 -4.63
C TYR A 94 8.23 1.30 -4.92
N ILE A 95 7.82 1.45 -6.20
CA ILE A 95 6.82 2.44 -6.61
C ILE A 95 5.48 2.17 -5.91
N ALA A 96 5.01 0.91 -5.91
CA ALA A 96 3.73 0.55 -5.29
C ALA A 96 3.72 0.81 -3.77
N PHE A 97 4.79 0.49 -3.06
CA PHE A 97 4.89 0.78 -1.63
C PHE A 97 5.02 2.28 -1.33
N SER A 98 5.74 3.04 -2.16
CA SER A 98 5.80 4.49 -2.06
C SER A 98 4.41 5.12 -2.27
N ALA A 99 3.68 4.66 -3.29
CA ALA A 99 2.32 5.11 -3.59
C ALA A 99 1.32 4.73 -2.49
N MET A 100 1.46 3.54 -1.91
CA MET A 100 0.65 3.12 -0.76
C MET A 100 0.86 4.06 0.43
N ARG A 101 2.09 4.50 0.71
CA ARG A 101 2.37 5.50 1.75
C ARG A 101 1.73 6.85 1.41
N MET A 102 1.87 7.32 0.17
CA MET A 102 1.22 8.56 -0.27
C MET A 102 -0.30 8.51 -0.16
N ALA A 103 -0.92 7.34 -0.38
CA ALA A 103 -2.36 7.16 -0.15
C ALA A 103 -2.72 7.35 1.32
N ALA A 104 -1.93 6.81 2.26
CA ALA A 104 -2.15 6.97 3.69
C ALA A 104 -1.92 8.42 4.17
N ASP A 105 -0.91 9.10 3.63
CA ASP A 105 -0.54 10.49 3.98
C ASP A 105 -1.58 11.52 3.49
N TYR A 106 -2.39 11.17 2.48
CA TYR A 106 -3.46 12.03 1.95
C TYR A 106 -4.71 12.06 2.86
N MET A 107 -4.88 11.06 3.73
CA MET A 107 -6.08 10.84 4.55
C MET A 107 -6.04 11.56 5.90
#